data_AF-A0A1Y4URF5-F1
#
_entry.id   AF-A0A1Y4URF5-F1
#
_cell.length_a   1.000
_cell.length_b   1.000
_cell.length_c   1.000
_cell.angle_alpha   90.00
_cell.angle_beta   90.00
_cell.angle_gamma   90.00
#
_symmetry.space_group_name_H-M   'P 1'
#
loop_
_entity.id
_entity.type
_entity.pdbx_description
1 polymer ?
#
loop_
_entity_poly.entity_id
_entity_poly.type
_entity_poly.pdbx_seq_one_letter_code
_entity_poly.pdbx_strand_id
1 'polypeptide(L)'
;MKKLLSIALATTLIITAFGSYHVFGESSSLTADEALKIAKEQIPYKLSETSVHMFTENDYEDFEVRFYDEKNYEYHEIEVNKNTKSITSIDTEKIYDDGDANVKITKEKAMEIVKSEWPNATILSTKTDFDDDDKKYKYEVEFKSNDAYGEYKINPSTGVIIERDINIVKGIGNIITFSEAKNAVLKVLPNSVVKDINLEHNNGSIYYEVELFYPTNNIEYVVVVDGQNGNILWKGIEDDYDDDINYGNNNYTQYITYSEARNIVAKKLPNGNIKTINFNFDDENSVYYGVVEKDSVNYTFSINAITGNIISWEKGAVENSSTKYITLEKAKSIALGKVPNANITKIKFEYDDGRAVYEGEMYKENFEYDFEIDAVTGNITDWDVDGYDDWHDDYDDKYDDDYYDDDYDDYYTVSSTSYKTYDEIKSIVLAKVPGGTVKEIEFDYDDGKAVYEGEIRKGNMEYEFKVNATNGTIIEWEADYDD
;
A
#
# COMPACT_ATOMS: atom_id res chain seq x y z
N MET A 1 67.96 -14.03 -50.75
CA MET A 1 67.50 -15.43 -50.90
C MET A 1 65.98 -15.40 -50.97
N LYS A 2 65.39 -16.04 -52.01
CA LYS A 2 63.99 -16.53 -52.19
C LYS A 2 62.86 -15.49 -51.95
N LYS A 3 62.14 -14.91 -52.93
CA LYS A 3 61.43 -15.38 -54.15
C LYS A 3 60.23 -16.32 -53.87
N LEU A 4 59.10 -15.98 -54.52
CA LEU A 4 57.87 -16.77 -54.84
C LEU A 4 56.74 -16.72 -53.80
N LEU A 5 55.44 -16.83 -54.10
CA LEU A 5 54.54 -16.61 -55.25
C LEU A 5 53.13 -17.06 -54.73
N SER A 6 52.05 -16.63 -55.40
CA SER A 6 50.75 -17.32 -55.59
C SER A 6 49.76 -17.58 -54.42
N ILE A 7 48.62 -16.87 -54.52
CA ILE A 7 47.19 -17.28 -54.56
C ILE A 7 46.85 -18.79 -54.38
N ALA A 8 45.92 -19.11 -53.46
CA ALA A 8 44.79 -20.09 -53.54
C ALA A 8 43.99 -20.08 -52.21
N LEU A 9 42.68 -19.81 -52.14
CA LEU A 9 41.48 -20.65 -52.38
C LEU A 9 41.30 -21.87 -51.46
N ALA A 10 40.13 -21.90 -50.78
CA ALA A 10 39.28 -23.05 -50.41
C ALA A 10 39.27 -23.63 -48.96
N THR A 11 38.09 -23.47 -48.34
CA THR A 11 37.21 -24.50 -47.70
C THR A 11 37.56 -25.19 -46.35
N THR A 12 36.65 -24.92 -45.37
CA THR A 12 35.99 -25.81 -44.36
C THR A 12 36.79 -26.60 -43.32
N LEU A 13 36.50 -26.39 -42.02
CA LEU A 13 35.82 -27.37 -41.15
C LEU A 13 35.40 -26.78 -39.78
N ILE A 14 34.16 -27.05 -39.38
CA ILE A 14 33.56 -26.88 -38.05
C ILE A 14 34.13 -27.96 -37.12
N ILE A 15 34.39 -27.65 -35.84
CA ILE A 15 34.07 -28.50 -34.66
C ILE A 15 33.88 -27.57 -33.45
N THR A 16 32.67 -27.67 -32.89
CA THR A 16 32.18 -27.14 -31.62
C THR A 16 32.88 -27.75 -30.41
N ALA A 17 33.12 -26.96 -29.36
CA ALA A 17 33.09 -27.44 -27.99
C ALA A 17 32.62 -26.32 -27.07
N PHE A 18 31.42 -26.52 -26.53
CA PHE A 18 30.84 -25.77 -25.42
C PHE A 18 31.81 -25.79 -24.24
N GLY A 19 32.05 -24.61 -23.70
CA GLY A 19 32.78 -24.37 -22.47
C GLY A 19 32.47 -22.97 -21.99
N SER A 20 31.18 -22.65 -21.90
CA SER A 20 30.71 -21.45 -21.21
C SER A 20 31.05 -21.63 -19.74
N TYR A 21 32.24 -21.20 -19.34
CA TYR A 21 32.43 -20.80 -17.96
C TYR A 21 31.50 -19.61 -17.75
N HIS A 22 30.31 -19.88 -17.21
CA HIS A 22 29.62 -18.87 -16.42
C HIS A 22 30.55 -18.66 -15.22
N VAL A 23 31.46 -17.70 -15.38
CA VAL A 23 31.91 -16.96 -14.21
C VAL A 23 30.63 -16.32 -13.71
N PHE A 24 30.06 -16.85 -12.63
CA PHE A 24 29.19 -16.07 -11.77
C PHE A 24 30.07 -14.90 -11.31
N GLY A 25 30.09 -13.83 -12.12
CA GLY A 25 30.46 -12.54 -11.62
C GLY A 25 29.40 -12.22 -10.61
N GLU A 26 29.78 -12.18 -9.33
CA GLU A 26 29.02 -11.45 -8.34
C GLU A 26 28.71 -10.09 -8.97
N SER A 27 27.46 -9.85 -9.34
CA SER A 27 27.00 -8.50 -9.60
C SER A 27 27.27 -7.77 -8.31
N SER A 28 28.27 -6.89 -8.29
CA SER A 28 28.60 -6.09 -7.12
C SER A 28 27.33 -5.35 -6.72
N SER A 29 26.66 -5.82 -5.67
CA SER A 29 25.50 -5.18 -5.08
C SER A 29 25.86 -3.75 -4.77
N LEU A 30 24.96 -2.81 -5.08
CA LEU A 30 25.14 -1.41 -4.71
C LEU A 30 25.48 -1.32 -3.22
N THR A 31 26.47 -0.51 -2.86
CA THR A 31 26.83 -0.25 -1.46
C THR A 31 26.10 0.98 -0.92
N ALA A 32 25.94 1.08 0.40
CA ALA A 32 25.33 2.27 1.03
C ALA A 32 26.05 3.59 0.65
N ASP A 33 27.38 3.58 0.59
CA ASP A 33 28.17 4.76 0.16
C ASP A 33 27.90 5.13 -1.32
N GLU A 34 27.72 4.14 -2.18
CA GLU A 34 27.35 4.38 -3.58
C GLU A 34 25.91 4.88 -3.70
N ALA A 35 24.98 4.37 -2.89
CA ALA A 35 23.60 4.86 -2.82
C ALA A 35 23.55 6.33 -2.35
N LEU A 36 24.25 6.67 -1.27
CA LEU A 36 24.41 8.04 -0.79
C LEU A 36 24.96 8.97 -1.87
N LYS A 37 25.95 8.49 -2.64
CA LYS A 37 26.50 9.25 -3.77
C LYS A 37 25.47 9.45 -4.88
N ILE A 38 24.72 8.41 -5.23
CA ILE A 38 23.65 8.48 -6.23
C ILE A 38 22.58 9.48 -5.79
N ALA A 39 22.10 9.41 -4.56
CA ALA A 39 21.10 10.35 -4.02
C ALA A 39 21.58 11.81 -4.15
N LYS A 40 22.85 12.09 -3.78
CA LYS A 40 23.42 13.44 -3.91
C LYS A 40 23.59 13.92 -5.37
N GLU A 41 23.85 13.00 -6.30
CA GLU A 41 24.17 13.35 -7.69
C GLU A 41 22.96 13.36 -8.63
N GLN A 42 21.92 12.56 -8.35
CA GLN A 42 20.77 12.36 -9.24
C GLN A 42 19.48 13.05 -8.79
N ILE A 43 19.39 13.57 -7.56
CA ILE A 43 18.19 14.28 -7.09
C ILE A 43 17.91 15.50 -8.02
N PRO A 44 16.65 15.72 -8.45
CA PRO A 44 16.32 16.67 -9.51
C PRO A 44 16.41 18.13 -9.07
N TYR A 45 16.58 18.39 -7.77
CA TYR A 45 16.83 19.70 -7.19
C TYR A 45 18.16 19.73 -6.44
N LYS A 46 18.67 20.92 -6.12
CA LYS A 46 19.89 21.07 -5.33
C LYS A 46 19.54 21.01 -3.85
N LEU A 47 20.05 20.02 -3.12
CA LEU A 47 20.02 20.01 -1.64
C LEU A 47 20.61 21.31 -1.08
N SER A 48 20.08 21.76 0.05
CA SER A 48 20.60 22.93 0.74
C SER A 48 22.04 22.70 1.21
N GLU A 49 22.80 23.78 1.36
CA GLU A 49 24.16 23.71 1.92
C GLU A 49 24.16 23.31 3.39
N THR A 50 23.00 23.40 4.05
CA THR A 50 22.74 22.97 5.43
C THR A 50 22.16 21.57 5.53
N SER A 51 21.94 20.87 4.42
CA SER A 51 21.46 19.49 4.44
C SER A 51 22.57 18.55 4.95
N VAL A 52 22.30 17.89 6.07
CA VAL A 52 23.15 16.85 6.65
C VAL A 52 22.62 15.47 6.30
N HIS A 53 23.52 14.53 6.01
CA HIS A 53 23.15 13.13 5.83
C HIS A 53 22.88 12.51 7.21
N MET A 54 21.75 11.82 7.37
CA MET A 54 21.38 11.17 8.62
C MET A 54 21.80 9.71 8.60
N PHE A 55 21.24 8.93 7.66
CA PHE A 55 21.54 7.51 7.53
C PHE A 55 21.34 7.04 6.08
N THR A 56 21.85 5.83 5.83
CA THR A 56 21.55 5.08 4.61
C THR A 56 21.24 3.66 5.02
N GLU A 57 19.99 3.27 4.83
CA GLU A 57 19.44 2.01 5.29
C GLU A 57 19.17 1.08 4.11
N ASN A 58 19.32 -0.21 4.36
CA ASN A 58 19.20 -1.25 3.36
C ASN A 58 17.81 -1.87 3.50
N ASP A 59 16.90 -1.52 2.61
CA ASP A 59 15.56 -2.09 2.56
C ASP A 59 15.56 -3.40 1.73
N TYR A 60 14.43 -3.89 1.22
CA TYR A 60 14.37 -5.10 0.41
C TYR A 60 14.95 -4.86 -0.99
N GLU A 61 14.38 -3.95 -1.80
CA GLU A 61 14.82 -3.68 -3.19
C GLU A 61 15.72 -2.44 -3.33
N ASP A 62 15.62 -1.50 -2.40
CA ASP A 62 16.24 -0.17 -2.46
C ASP A 62 17.12 0.12 -1.24
N PHE A 63 17.96 1.16 -1.35
CA PHE A 63 18.53 1.82 -0.18
C PHE A 63 17.72 3.08 0.08
N GLU A 64 17.30 3.27 1.32
CA GLU A 64 16.76 4.53 1.80
C GLU A 64 17.90 5.46 2.20
N VAL A 65 17.93 6.69 1.69
CA VAL A 65 18.93 7.69 2.04
C VAL A 65 18.25 8.93 2.62
N ARG A 66 18.40 9.15 3.93
CA ARG A 66 17.84 10.34 4.59
C ARG A 66 18.82 11.50 4.75
N PHE A 67 18.28 12.70 4.54
CA PHE A 67 18.92 13.97 4.86
C PHE A 67 17.99 14.84 5.71
N TYR A 68 18.59 15.71 6.51
CA TYR A 68 17.88 16.77 7.22
C TYR A 68 18.45 18.14 6.86
N ASP A 69 17.62 19.06 6.41
CA ASP A 69 17.98 20.46 6.21
C ASP A 69 17.63 21.30 7.44
N GLU A 70 18.63 21.54 8.30
CA GLU A 70 18.47 22.28 9.55
C GLU A 70 17.89 23.69 9.37
N LYS A 71 18.16 24.34 8.23
CA LYS A 71 17.73 25.72 8.01
C LYS A 71 16.25 25.79 7.65
N ASN A 72 15.79 24.83 6.87
CA ASN A 72 14.44 24.80 6.33
C ASN A 72 13.52 23.84 7.08
N TYR A 73 14.05 23.15 8.11
CA TYR A 73 13.38 22.14 8.93
C TYR A 73 12.69 21.11 8.04
N GLU A 74 13.45 20.55 7.10
CA GLU A 74 12.94 19.68 6.03
C GLU A 74 13.71 18.37 6.00
N TYR A 75 12.99 17.25 6.05
CA TYR A 75 13.55 15.94 5.76
C TYR A 75 13.50 15.66 4.27
N HIS A 76 14.49 14.91 3.80
CA HIS A 76 14.51 14.33 2.47
C HIS A 76 14.81 12.85 2.60
N GLU A 77 13.93 12.02 2.06
CA GLU A 77 14.08 10.58 1.96
C GLU A 77 14.19 10.23 0.47
N ILE A 78 15.23 9.48 0.11
CA ILE A 78 15.52 9.15 -1.28
C ILE A 78 15.77 7.66 -1.38
N GLU A 79 14.92 6.98 -2.12
CA GLU A 79 15.11 5.58 -2.43
C GLU A 79 16.02 5.41 -3.64
N VAL A 80 17.00 4.50 -3.51
CA VAL A 80 17.95 4.18 -4.57
C VAL A 80 17.96 2.68 -4.84
N ASN A 81 17.52 2.31 -6.04
CA ASN A 81 17.42 0.92 -6.43
C ASN A 81 18.76 0.22 -6.59
N LYS A 82 18.90 -0.92 -5.91
CA LYS A 82 20.17 -1.68 -5.86
C LYS A 82 20.56 -2.25 -7.20
N ASN A 83 19.56 -2.62 -8.00
CA ASN A 83 19.75 -3.27 -9.29
C ASN A 83 20.00 -2.24 -10.40
N THR A 84 19.15 -1.21 -10.47
CA THR A 84 19.20 -0.21 -11.55
C THR A 84 20.15 0.96 -11.26
N LYS A 85 20.58 1.13 -9.99
CA LYS A 85 21.45 2.22 -9.53
C LYS A 85 20.90 3.61 -9.89
N SER A 86 19.58 3.75 -9.76
CA SER A 86 18.83 4.97 -10.04
C SER A 86 17.90 5.26 -8.88
N ILE A 87 17.55 6.54 -8.72
CA ILE A 87 16.52 6.96 -7.76
C ILE A 87 15.16 6.44 -8.22
N THR A 88 14.35 5.93 -7.29
CA THR A 88 12.98 5.43 -7.49
C THR A 88 11.94 6.34 -6.86
N SER A 89 12.16 6.79 -5.62
CA SER A 89 11.31 7.76 -4.92
C SER A 89 12.12 8.92 -4.34
N ILE A 90 11.43 10.06 -4.16
CA ILE A 90 11.92 11.23 -3.44
C ILE A 90 10.78 11.80 -2.63
N ASP A 91 10.91 11.65 -1.32
CA ASP A 91 9.94 12.15 -0.35
C ASP A 91 10.57 13.27 0.47
N THR A 92 9.83 14.35 0.68
CA THR A 92 10.30 15.47 1.49
C THR A 92 9.20 15.97 2.38
N GLU A 93 9.52 16.37 3.61
CA GLU A 93 8.54 16.86 4.56
C GLU A 93 9.10 17.99 5.41
N LYS A 94 8.30 19.06 5.60
CA LYS A 94 8.59 20.14 6.54
C LYS A 94 7.98 19.89 7.91
N ILE A 95 8.82 19.91 8.95
CA ILE A 95 8.42 19.61 10.33
C ILE A 95 7.50 20.68 10.93
N TYR A 96 7.67 21.94 10.54
CA TYR A 96 6.96 23.08 11.16
C TYR A 96 6.08 23.87 10.19
N ASP A 97 5.63 23.24 9.10
CA ASP A 97 4.68 23.83 8.17
C ASP A 97 3.63 22.80 7.77
N ASP A 98 2.45 22.91 8.36
CA ASP A 98 1.31 22.00 8.19
C ASP A 98 0.16 22.69 7.41
N GLY A 99 0.45 23.80 6.72
CA GLY A 99 -0.53 24.57 5.97
C GLY A 99 -0.94 25.87 6.66
N ASP A 100 -2.13 26.37 6.31
CA ASP A 100 -2.66 27.61 6.90
C ASP A 100 -4.18 27.63 6.81
N ALA A 101 -4.85 28.17 7.83
CA ALA A 101 -6.29 28.41 7.81
C ALA A 101 -6.71 29.44 6.74
N ASN A 102 -5.77 30.26 6.25
CA ASN A 102 -6.00 31.30 5.26
C ASN A 102 -5.43 30.93 3.89
N VAL A 103 -6.32 30.69 2.93
CA VAL A 103 -5.95 30.54 1.53
C VAL A 103 -5.69 31.92 0.90
N LYS A 104 -4.43 32.22 0.55
CA LYS A 104 -4.02 33.51 -0.04
C LYS A 104 -3.50 33.40 -1.47
N ILE A 105 -2.72 32.37 -1.79
CA ILE A 105 -2.28 32.12 -3.17
C ILE A 105 -3.39 31.38 -3.92
N THR A 106 -3.39 31.45 -5.25
CA THR A 106 -4.38 30.72 -6.06
C THR A 106 -3.89 29.32 -6.40
N LYS A 107 -4.80 28.43 -6.80
CA LYS A 107 -4.45 27.10 -7.34
C LYS A 107 -3.49 27.21 -8.53
N GLU A 108 -3.70 28.18 -9.42
CA GLU A 108 -2.78 28.43 -10.54
C GLU A 108 -1.37 28.75 -10.05
N LYS A 109 -1.24 29.46 -8.93
CA LYS A 109 0.08 29.74 -8.35
C LYS A 109 0.74 28.49 -7.77
N ALA A 110 -0.03 27.61 -7.14
CA ALA A 110 0.44 26.30 -6.69
C ALA A 110 0.93 25.44 -7.88
N MET A 111 0.17 25.42 -8.99
CA MET A 111 0.60 24.76 -10.23
C MET A 111 1.90 25.35 -10.82
N GLU A 112 2.09 26.67 -10.75
CA GLU A 112 3.34 27.32 -11.18
C GLU A 112 4.53 26.92 -10.32
N ILE A 113 4.34 26.68 -9.02
CA ILE A 113 5.39 26.22 -8.11
C ILE A 113 5.89 24.84 -8.55
N VAL A 114 4.98 23.89 -8.77
CA VAL A 114 5.34 22.56 -9.30
C VAL A 114 6.07 22.67 -10.64
N LYS A 115 5.56 23.49 -11.57
CA LYS A 115 6.20 23.72 -12.88
C LYS A 115 7.55 24.42 -12.80
N SER A 116 7.87 25.09 -11.70
CA SER A 116 9.17 25.73 -11.53
C SER A 116 10.28 24.70 -11.23
N GLU A 117 9.96 23.64 -10.50
CA GLU A 117 10.85 22.48 -10.28
C GLU A 117 10.77 21.51 -11.47
N TRP A 118 9.60 21.37 -12.09
CA TRP A 118 9.35 20.50 -13.24
C TRP A 118 8.82 21.26 -14.47
N PRO A 119 9.69 21.90 -15.27
CA PRO A 119 9.26 22.76 -16.39
C PRO A 119 8.39 22.09 -17.45
N ASN A 120 8.51 20.77 -17.61
CA ASN A 120 7.71 19.97 -18.55
C ASN A 120 6.53 19.26 -17.88
N ALA A 121 6.18 19.64 -16.64
CA ALA A 121 5.10 19.01 -15.91
C ALA A 121 3.75 19.25 -16.58
N THR A 122 3.01 18.16 -16.76
CA THR A 122 1.58 18.16 -17.00
C THR A 122 0.89 18.00 -15.64
N ILE A 123 0.09 18.98 -15.25
CA ILE A 123 -0.69 18.91 -14.01
C ILE A 123 -1.88 17.99 -14.24
N LEU A 124 -2.02 16.98 -13.39
CA LEU A 124 -3.09 15.97 -13.46
C LEU A 124 -4.29 16.40 -12.62
N SER A 125 -4.02 16.96 -11.44
CA SER A 125 -5.01 17.38 -10.45
C SER A 125 -4.52 18.59 -9.65
N THR A 126 -5.45 19.34 -9.08
CA THR A 126 -5.13 20.39 -8.09
C THR A 126 -6.30 20.55 -7.13
N LYS A 127 -6.17 19.93 -5.95
CA LYS A 127 -7.20 19.93 -4.91
C LYS A 127 -6.82 20.92 -3.80
N THR A 128 -7.78 21.19 -2.93
CA THR A 128 -7.52 21.90 -1.68
C THR A 128 -7.93 20.94 -0.61
N ASP A 129 -6.93 20.43 0.09
CA ASP A 129 -7.11 19.53 1.21
C ASP A 129 -7.33 20.37 2.49
N PHE A 130 -8.21 19.89 3.36
CA PHE A 130 -8.59 20.56 4.59
C PHE A 130 -8.50 19.57 5.74
N ASP A 131 -7.57 19.86 6.63
CA ASP A 131 -7.39 19.15 7.87
C ASP A 131 -8.42 19.65 8.89
N ASP A 132 -9.31 18.74 9.31
CA ASP A 132 -10.39 19.07 10.23
C ASP A 132 -9.91 19.21 11.68
N ASP A 133 -8.81 18.59 12.07
CA ASP A 133 -8.33 18.66 13.44
C ASP A 133 -7.57 19.97 13.67
N ASP A 134 -6.72 20.32 12.71
CA ASP A 134 -5.92 21.53 12.73
C ASP A 134 -6.63 22.78 12.18
N LYS A 135 -7.75 22.58 11.48
CA LYS A 135 -8.49 23.62 10.75
C LYS A 135 -7.61 24.37 9.75
N LYS A 136 -6.69 23.66 9.10
CA LYS A 136 -5.74 24.19 8.12
C LYS A 136 -6.00 23.63 6.73
N TYR A 137 -5.58 24.39 5.73
CA TYR A 137 -5.66 23.97 4.34
C TYR A 137 -4.26 23.68 3.79
N LYS A 138 -4.20 22.74 2.86
CA LYS A 138 -3.05 22.45 1.98
C LYS A 138 -3.53 22.46 0.53
N TYR A 139 -2.65 22.86 -0.39
CA TYR A 139 -2.87 22.59 -1.82
C TYR A 139 -2.16 21.30 -2.19
N GLU A 140 -2.90 20.32 -2.68
CA GLU A 140 -2.37 19.11 -3.30
C GLU A 140 -2.31 19.31 -4.82
N VAL A 141 -1.11 19.18 -5.37
CA VAL A 141 -0.86 19.35 -6.81
C VAL A 141 -0.17 18.11 -7.35
N GLU A 142 -0.97 17.25 -7.96
CA GLU A 142 -0.46 16.06 -8.63
C GLU A 142 -0.04 16.38 -10.07
N PHE A 143 1.08 15.79 -10.49
CA PHE A 143 1.67 16.05 -11.78
C PHE A 143 2.35 14.82 -12.36
N LYS A 144 2.65 14.91 -13.65
CA LYS A 144 3.62 14.04 -14.32
C LYS A 144 4.60 14.86 -15.13
N SER A 145 5.78 14.31 -15.38
CA SER A 145 6.79 14.77 -16.33
C SER A 145 7.17 13.62 -17.27
N ASN A 146 8.28 13.75 -17.99
CA ASN A 146 8.77 12.66 -18.85
C ASN A 146 9.35 11.48 -18.05
N ASP A 147 9.83 11.76 -16.84
CA ASP A 147 10.64 10.81 -16.05
C ASP A 147 10.19 10.74 -14.59
N ALA A 148 9.07 11.37 -14.25
CA ALA A 148 8.56 11.41 -12.89
C ALA A 148 7.06 11.65 -12.86
N TYR A 149 6.40 11.26 -11.78
CA TYR A 149 5.07 11.70 -11.42
C TYR A 149 4.97 11.74 -9.89
N GLY A 150 3.95 12.38 -9.36
CA GLY A 150 3.78 12.48 -7.92
C GLY A 150 2.95 13.67 -7.52
N GLU A 151 3.05 14.04 -6.25
CA GLU A 151 2.27 15.07 -5.59
C GLU A 151 3.16 16.08 -4.86
N TYR A 152 2.68 17.32 -4.80
CA TYR A 152 3.21 18.35 -3.91
C TYR A 152 2.09 18.81 -2.98
N LYS A 153 2.36 18.85 -1.67
CA LYS A 153 1.56 19.61 -0.71
C LYS A 153 2.17 20.99 -0.51
N ILE A 154 1.37 22.03 -0.70
CA ILE A 154 1.83 23.42 -0.73
C ILE A 154 1.01 24.26 0.25
N ASN A 155 1.68 25.03 1.09
CA ASN A 155 1.04 25.96 1.99
C ASN A 155 0.24 27.01 1.19
N PRO A 156 -1.09 27.10 1.37
CA PRO A 156 -1.96 27.93 0.54
C PRO A 156 -1.87 29.43 0.87
N SER A 157 -1.17 29.80 1.94
CA SER A 157 -0.95 31.18 2.37
C SER A 157 0.38 31.73 1.86
N THR A 158 1.43 30.90 1.93
CA THR A 158 2.81 31.32 1.66
C THR A 158 3.33 30.84 0.31
N GLY A 159 2.80 29.72 -0.21
CA GLY A 159 3.34 29.01 -1.38
C GLY A 159 4.61 28.23 -1.08
N VAL A 160 4.95 28.01 0.19
CA VAL A 160 6.02 27.10 0.59
C VAL A 160 5.59 25.66 0.28
N ILE A 161 6.51 24.86 -0.26
CA ILE A 161 6.30 23.43 -0.44
C ILE A 161 6.49 22.78 0.93
N ILE A 162 5.43 22.12 1.40
CA ILE A 162 5.38 21.39 2.67
C ILE A 162 5.91 19.98 2.45
N GLU A 163 5.36 19.32 1.43
CA GLU A 163 5.62 17.91 1.16
C GLU A 163 5.82 17.70 -0.34
N ARG A 164 6.67 16.72 -0.66
CA ARG A 164 6.79 16.15 -2.00
C ARG A 164 6.73 14.65 -1.83
N ASP A 165 5.92 14.00 -2.63
CA ASP A 165 5.93 12.56 -2.88
C ASP A 165 6.16 12.40 -4.37
N ILE A 166 7.34 11.91 -4.77
CA ILE A 166 7.76 11.88 -6.17
C ILE A 166 8.33 10.53 -6.55
N ASN A 167 7.62 9.87 -7.43
CA ASN A 167 8.05 8.65 -8.08
C ASN A 167 8.84 8.96 -9.37
N ILE A 168 10.05 8.40 -9.49
CA ILE A 168 10.98 8.58 -10.61
C ILE A 168 10.95 7.34 -11.52
N VAL A 169 10.33 7.50 -12.69
CA VAL A 169 10.20 6.44 -13.71
C VAL A 169 10.71 6.96 -15.05
N LYS A 170 11.96 6.61 -15.40
CA LYS A 170 12.57 7.06 -16.65
C LYS A 170 11.78 6.58 -17.87
N GLY A 171 11.37 7.52 -18.73
CA GLY A 171 10.65 7.20 -19.95
C GLY A 171 9.23 6.68 -19.72
N ILE A 172 8.52 7.23 -18.74
CA ILE A 172 7.18 6.84 -18.28
C ILE A 172 6.09 6.77 -19.38
N GLY A 173 6.38 7.33 -20.56
CA GLY A 173 5.45 7.35 -21.68
C GLY A 173 4.31 8.34 -21.45
N ASN A 174 3.21 8.17 -22.20
CA ASN A 174 2.05 9.03 -22.02
C ASN A 174 1.10 8.44 -20.99
N ILE A 175 1.00 9.06 -19.81
CA ILE A 175 -0.07 8.78 -18.84
C ILE A 175 -1.32 9.60 -19.18
N ILE A 176 -2.52 9.02 -19.12
CA ILE A 176 -3.78 9.75 -19.25
C ILE A 176 -3.99 10.69 -18.05
N THR A 177 -5.00 11.55 -18.10
CA THR A 177 -5.37 12.46 -17.01
C THR A 177 -6.37 11.81 -16.06
N PHE A 178 -6.50 12.34 -14.84
CA PHE A 178 -7.54 11.94 -13.88
C PHE A 178 -8.94 12.07 -14.46
N SER A 179 -9.15 13.11 -15.28
CA SER A 179 -10.41 13.29 -16.01
C SER A 179 -10.67 12.19 -17.04
N GLU A 180 -9.63 11.70 -17.70
CA GLU A 180 -9.74 10.57 -18.64
C GLU A 180 -9.99 9.25 -17.91
N ALA A 181 -9.29 8.99 -16.80
CA ALA A 181 -9.53 7.83 -15.94
C ALA A 181 -10.95 7.84 -15.37
N LYS A 182 -11.39 8.97 -14.80
CA LYS A 182 -12.77 9.22 -14.36
C LYS A 182 -13.79 8.92 -15.45
N ASN A 183 -13.53 9.40 -16.67
CA ASN A 183 -14.41 9.15 -17.80
C ASN A 183 -14.40 7.68 -18.25
N ALA A 184 -13.30 6.95 -18.06
CA ALA A 184 -13.22 5.52 -18.33
C ALA A 184 -14.08 4.72 -17.34
N VAL A 185 -13.95 4.97 -16.04
CA VAL A 185 -14.70 4.24 -15.00
C VAL A 185 -16.20 4.54 -15.05
N LEU A 186 -16.60 5.79 -15.32
CA LEU A 186 -18.02 6.18 -15.41
C LEU A 186 -18.73 5.61 -16.64
N LYS A 187 -17.98 5.14 -17.66
CA LYS A 187 -18.57 4.37 -18.77
C LYS A 187 -18.92 2.95 -18.34
N VAL A 188 -18.16 2.36 -17.42
CA VAL A 188 -18.35 1.00 -16.92
C VAL A 188 -19.35 0.95 -15.77
N LEU A 189 -19.30 1.93 -14.86
CA LEU A 189 -20.21 2.10 -13.73
C LEU A 189 -20.99 3.42 -13.88
N PRO A 190 -21.97 3.50 -14.80
CA PRO A 190 -22.75 4.72 -14.96
C PRO A 190 -23.58 5.00 -13.71
N ASN A 191 -23.66 6.28 -13.32
CA ASN A 191 -24.35 6.80 -12.14
C ASN A 191 -23.66 6.53 -10.79
N SER A 192 -22.42 6.04 -10.78
CA SER A 192 -21.60 6.07 -9.57
C SER A 192 -21.09 7.49 -9.28
N VAL A 193 -20.73 7.70 -8.03
CA VAL A 193 -19.99 8.87 -7.56
C VAL A 193 -18.55 8.42 -7.37
N VAL A 194 -17.62 9.02 -8.13
CA VAL A 194 -16.19 8.81 -7.88
C VAL A 194 -15.84 9.50 -6.57
N LYS A 195 -15.34 8.73 -5.61
CA LYS A 195 -14.88 9.21 -4.31
C LYS A 195 -13.45 9.71 -4.44
N ASP A 196 -12.57 8.84 -4.91
CA ASP A 196 -11.16 9.14 -5.06
C ASP A 196 -10.55 8.52 -6.33
N ILE A 197 -9.41 9.05 -6.74
CA ILE A 197 -8.61 8.60 -7.88
C ILE A 197 -7.15 8.71 -7.46
N ASN A 198 -6.45 7.59 -7.35
CA ASN A 198 -5.04 7.54 -6.99
C ASN A 198 -4.22 7.02 -8.18
N LEU A 199 -3.02 7.57 -8.38
CA LEU A 199 -2.11 7.16 -9.44
C LEU A 199 -1.01 6.30 -8.84
N GLU A 200 -1.12 5.01 -9.09
CA GLU A 200 -0.24 4.00 -8.54
C GLU A 200 0.80 3.51 -9.55
N HIS A 201 1.87 2.91 -9.03
CA HIS A 201 2.79 2.13 -9.82
C HIS A 201 3.19 0.84 -9.12
N ASN A 202 3.39 -0.21 -9.91
CA ASN A 202 3.96 -1.45 -9.44
C ASN A 202 4.78 -2.07 -10.58
N ASN A 203 6.07 -2.34 -10.33
CA ASN A 203 6.95 -3.06 -11.25
C ASN A 203 6.98 -2.49 -12.69
N GLY A 204 6.92 -1.16 -12.82
CA GLY A 204 6.96 -0.44 -14.10
C GLY A 204 5.61 -0.36 -14.83
N SER A 205 4.55 -0.93 -14.28
CA SER A 205 3.17 -0.67 -14.69
C SER A 205 2.61 0.47 -13.88
N ILE A 206 1.90 1.39 -14.55
CA ILE A 206 1.27 2.55 -13.92
C ILE A 206 -0.23 2.45 -14.16
N TYR A 207 -1.00 2.65 -13.11
CA TYR A 207 -2.44 2.53 -13.15
C TYR A 207 -3.10 3.54 -12.23
N TYR A 208 -4.37 3.84 -12.51
CA TYR A 208 -5.22 4.54 -11.60
C TYR A 208 -6.01 3.55 -10.77
N GLU A 209 -5.97 3.69 -9.47
CA GLU A 209 -6.98 3.12 -8.60
C GLU A 209 -8.12 4.15 -8.46
N VAL A 210 -9.36 3.73 -8.68
CA VAL A 210 -10.50 4.63 -8.62
C VAL A 210 -11.57 4.05 -7.72
N GLU A 211 -11.83 4.74 -6.61
CA GLU A 211 -12.91 4.41 -5.69
C GLU A 211 -14.21 5.04 -6.15
N LEU A 212 -15.29 4.25 -6.15
CA LEU A 212 -16.61 4.70 -6.54
C LEU A 212 -17.70 4.19 -5.61
N PHE A 213 -18.54 5.11 -5.15
CA PHE A 213 -19.81 4.77 -4.51
C PHE A 213 -20.90 4.59 -5.56
N TYR A 214 -21.59 3.46 -5.56
CA TYR A 214 -22.76 3.19 -6.39
C TYR A 214 -24.06 3.39 -5.59
N PRO A 215 -24.77 4.52 -5.72
CA PRO A 215 -25.81 4.91 -4.76
C PRO A 215 -27.04 3.99 -4.75
N THR A 216 -27.32 3.32 -5.86
CA THR A 216 -28.57 2.56 -5.99
C THR A 216 -28.59 1.26 -5.20
N ASN A 217 -27.42 0.70 -4.88
CA ASN A 217 -27.27 -0.51 -4.08
C ASN A 217 -26.36 -0.31 -2.86
N ASN A 218 -25.87 0.90 -2.63
CA ASN A 218 -24.99 1.25 -1.51
C ASN A 218 -23.73 0.37 -1.47
N ILE A 219 -23.09 0.20 -2.63
CA ILE A 219 -21.86 -0.59 -2.80
C ILE A 219 -20.72 0.34 -3.20
N GLU A 220 -19.55 0.08 -2.63
CA GLU A 220 -18.31 0.74 -2.96
C GLU A 220 -17.48 -0.17 -3.87
N TYR A 221 -16.95 0.40 -4.95
CA TYR A 221 -16.19 -0.30 -5.97
C TYR A 221 -14.82 0.32 -6.04
N VAL A 222 -13.81 -0.52 -6.21
CA VAL A 222 -12.51 -0.11 -6.73
C VAL A 222 -12.42 -0.52 -8.20
N VAL A 223 -11.92 0.39 -9.04
CA VAL A 223 -11.69 0.15 -10.48
C VAL A 223 -10.26 0.53 -10.81
N VAL A 224 -9.47 -0.44 -11.25
CA VAL A 224 -8.11 -0.21 -11.71
C VAL A 224 -8.11 0.11 -13.20
N VAL A 225 -7.51 1.23 -13.58
CA VAL A 225 -7.43 1.73 -14.96
C VAL A 225 -5.97 1.83 -15.39
N ASP A 226 -5.61 1.27 -16.54
CA ASP A 226 -4.29 1.42 -17.13
C ASP A 226 -3.95 2.91 -17.32
N GLY A 227 -2.84 3.33 -16.70
CA GLY A 227 -2.41 4.72 -16.67
C GLY A 227 -2.00 5.23 -18.04
N GLN A 228 -1.60 4.38 -18.98
CA GLN A 228 -1.11 4.80 -20.30
C GLN A 228 -2.21 4.94 -21.35
N ASN A 229 -3.22 4.07 -21.29
CA ASN A 229 -4.21 3.94 -22.35
C ASN A 229 -5.68 4.03 -21.87
N GLY A 230 -5.92 4.02 -20.56
CA GLY A 230 -7.26 4.14 -19.99
C GLY A 230 -8.12 2.88 -20.07
N ASN A 231 -7.53 1.73 -20.40
CA ASN A 231 -8.22 0.45 -20.36
C ASN A 231 -8.52 0.06 -18.92
N ILE A 232 -9.69 -0.54 -18.68
CA ILE A 232 -9.99 -1.08 -17.35
C ILE A 232 -9.21 -2.38 -17.18
N LEU A 233 -8.32 -2.41 -16.19
CA LEU A 233 -7.53 -3.57 -15.81
C LEU A 233 -8.30 -4.43 -14.82
N TRP A 234 -8.98 -3.81 -13.85
CA TRP A 234 -9.75 -4.52 -12.84
C TRP A 234 -10.96 -3.70 -12.36
N LYS A 235 -11.97 -4.41 -11.81
CA LYS A 235 -13.13 -3.84 -11.13
C LYS A 235 -13.68 -4.87 -10.14
N GLY A 236 -13.81 -4.48 -8.88
CA GLY A 236 -14.42 -5.28 -7.82
C GLY A 236 -15.11 -4.40 -6.78
N ILE A 237 -15.65 -5.05 -5.75
CA ILE A 237 -16.11 -4.36 -4.53
C ILE A 237 -14.86 -3.99 -3.73
N GLU A 238 -14.89 -2.87 -3.02
CA GLU A 238 -13.75 -2.38 -2.22
C GLU A 238 -13.25 -3.42 -1.20
N ASP A 239 -14.16 -4.10 -0.48
CA ASP A 239 -13.82 -5.19 0.45
C ASP A 239 -13.08 -6.38 -0.19
N ASP A 240 -13.15 -6.52 -1.52
CA ASP A 240 -12.50 -7.59 -2.29
C ASP A 240 -11.19 -7.10 -2.98
N TYR A 241 -10.75 -5.86 -2.70
CA TYR A 241 -9.54 -5.28 -3.29
C TYR A 241 -8.29 -5.71 -2.52
N ASP A 242 -7.24 -6.01 -3.26
CA ASP A 242 -5.91 -6.42 -2.77
C ASP A 242 -4.87 -5.57 -3.49
N ASP A 243 -4.20 -4.69 -2.76
CA ASP A 243 -3.26 -3.68 -3.24
C ASP A 243 -1.88 -4.26 -3.61
N ASP A 244 -1.54 -5.44 -3.08
CA ASP A 244 -0.28 -6.15 -3.38
C ASP A 244 -0.25 -6.74 -4.80
N ILE A 245 -1.38 -6.77 -5.50
CA ILE A 245 -1.51 -7.39 -6.81
C ILE A 245 -1.04 -6.46 -7.94
N ASN A 246 -0.08 -6.92 -8.75
CA ASN A 246 0.30 -6.21 -9.98
C ASN A 246 -0.76 -6.33 -11.09
N TYR A 247 -1.66 -5.34 -11.18
CA TYR A 247 -2.75 -5.29 -12.14
C TYR A 247 -2.33 -5.05 -13.60
N GLY A 248 -1.07 -4.67 -13.86
CA GLY A 248 -0.57 -4.31 -15.18
C GLY A 248 -0.27 -5.48 -16.14
N ASN A 249 -0.29 -6.74 -15.66
CA ASN A 249 0.17 -7.90 -16.45
C ASN A 249 -0.81 -9.07 -16.56
N ASN A 250 -2.01 -9.04 -15.97
CA ASN A 250 -2.90 -10.21 -15.91
C ASN A 250 -4.26 -10.01 -16.60
N ASN A 251 -4.65 -11.02 -17.40
CA ASN A 251 -6.01 -11.18 -17.92
C ASN A 251 -6.94 -11.53 -16.74
N TYR A 252 -7.56 -10.52 -16.12
CA TYR A 252 -8.57 -10.76 -15.11
C TYR A 252 -9.84 -11.37 -15.71
N THR A 253 -10.37 -12.33 -14.98
CA THR A 253 -11.62 -13.00 -15.28
C THR A 253 -12.79 -12.03 -15.01
N GLN A 254 -13.33 -11.44 -16.07
CA GLN A 254 -14.47 -10.53 -15.93
C GLN A 254 -15.75 -11.29 -15.54
N TYR A 255 -16.29 -11.01 -14.35
CA TYR A 255 -17.59 -11.54 -13.92
C TYR A 255 -18.77 -10.72 -14.49
N ILE A 256 -19.86 -11.39 -14.83
CA ILE A 256 -21.17 -10.79 -15.08
C ILE A 256 -21.64 -10.09 -13.79
N THR A 257 -22.47 -9.07 -13.94
CA THR A 257 -23.06 -8.31 -12.83
C THR A 257 -24.32 -8.98 -12.27
N TYR A 258 -24.74 -8.59 -11.05
CA TYR A 258 -26.07 -8.92 -10.51
C TYR A 258 -27.20 -8.56 -11.48
N SER A 259 -27.08 -7.46 -12.22
CA SER A 259 -28.07 -7.03 -13.22
C SER A 259 -28.13 -8.00 -14.41
N GLU A 260 -26.99 -8.45 -14.89
CA GLU A 260 -26.91 -9.47 -15.95
C GLU A 260 -27.43 -10.82 -15.47
N ALA A 261 -27.08 -11.23 -14.25
CA ALA A 261 -27.63 -12.43 -13.63
C ALA A 261 -29.16 -12.34 -13.46
N ARG A 262 -29.71 -11.20 -13.01
CA ARG A 262 -31.16 -10.93 -12.97
C ARG A 262 -31.79 -11.02 -14.35
N ASN A 263 -31.14 -10.48 -15.38
CA ASN A 263 -31.62 -10.56 -16.76
C ASN A 263 -31.63 -12.00 -17.28
N ILE A 264 -30.62 -12.80 -16.95
CA ILE A 264 -30.56 -14.24 -17.28
C ILE A 264 -31.73 -14.98 -16.62
N VAL A 265 -31.98 -14.75 -15.33
CA VAL A 265 -33.12 -15.34 -14.59
C VAL A 265 -34.46 -14.89 -15.18
N ALA A 266 -34.64 -13.59 -15.45
CA ALA A 266 -35.87 -13.04 -16.03
C ALA A 266 -36.13 -13.56 -17.45
N LYS A 267 -35.08 -13.78 -18.25
CA LYS A 267 -35.18 -14.39 -19.58
C LYS A 267 -35.57 -15.86 -19.49
N LYS A 268 -35.06 -16.60 -18.51
CA LYS A 268 -35.38 -18.02 -18.28
C LYS A 268 -36.78 -18.21 -17.72
N LEU A 269 -37.21 -17.35 -16.81
CA LEU A 269 -38.53 -17.39 -16.18
C LEU A 269 -39.20 -16.00 -16.22
N PRO A 270 -39.80 -15.62 -17.36
CA PRO A 270 -40.48 -14.34 -17.49
C PRO A 270 -41.59 -14.15 -16.46
N ASN A 271 -41.67 -12.94 -15.89
CA ASN A 271 -42.59 -12.54 -14.83
C ASN A 271 -42.42 -13.32 -13.51
N GLY A 272 -41.27 -13.97 -13.29
CA GLY A 272 -40.90 -14.50 -11.98
C GLY A 272 -40.46 -13.38 -11.02
N ASN A 273 -40.80 -13.51 -9.75
CA ASN A 273 -40.38 -12.63 -8.68
C ASN A 273 -39.08 -13.17 -8.06
N ILE A 274 -37.94 -12.55 -8.36
CA ILE A 274 -36.64 -12.94 -7.79
C ILE A 274 -36.66 -12.61 -6.30
N LYS A 275 -36.65 -13.64 -5.44
CA LYS A 275 -36.66 -13.51 -3.98
C LYS A 275 -35.26 -13.24 -3.44
N THR A 276 -34.28 -13.98 -3.96
CA THR A 276 -32.87 -13.85 -3.57
C THR A 276 -31.98 -14.00 -4.79
N ILE A 277 -30.84 -13.31 -4.75
CA ILE A 277 -29.71 -13.54 -5.64
C ILE A 277 -28.47 -13.13 -4.85
N ASN A 278 -27.55 -14.07 -4.68
CA ASN A 278 -26.33 -13.95 -3.91
C ASN A 278 -25.16 -14.28 -4.84
N PHE A 279 -23.99 -13.75 -4.53
CA PHE A 279 -22.74 -14.04 -5.23
C PHE A 279 -21.84 -14.87 -4.32
N ASN A 280 -21.19 -15.88 -4.88
CA ASN A 280 -20.12 -16.63 -4.22
C ASN A 280 -18.84 -16.40 -5.02
N PHE A 281 -17.81 -15.87 -4.37
CA PHE A 281 -16.51 -15.62 -4.97
C PHE A 281 -15.62 -16.87 -4.84
N ASP A 282 -15.03 -17.26 -5.96
CA ASP A 282 -14.06 -18.35 -6.15
C ASP A 282 -13.39 -18.08 -7.50
N ASP A 283 -12.06 -17.91 -7.54
CA ASP A 283 -11.31 -17.45 -8.73
C ASP A 283 -11.68 -18.17 -10.03
N GLU A 284 -11.93 -19.49 -9.96
CA GLU A 284 -12.29 -20.30 -11.13
C GLU A 284 -13.77 -20.70 -11.16
N ASN A 285 -14.47 -20.68 -10.02
CA ASN A 285 -15.84 -21.20 -9.89
C ASN A 285 -16.87 -20.20 -9.34
N SER A 286 -16.59 -18.89 -9.40
CA SER A 286 -17.52 -17.86 -8.93
C SER A 286 -18.93 -18.05 -9.51
N VAL A 287 -19.97 -17.95 -8.68
CA VAL A 287 -21.38 -18.16 -9.07
C VAL A 287 -22.35 -17.15 -8.48
N TYR A 288 -23.36 -16.78 -9.26
CA TYR A 288 -24.60 -16.20 -8.74
C TYR A 288 -25.60 -17.30 -8.44
N TYR A 289 -26.17 -17.34 -7.24
CA TYR A 289 -27.19 -18.32 -6.86
C TYR A 289 -28.35 -17.67 -6.13
N GLY A 290 -29.55 -18.25 -6.21
CA GLY A 290 -30.72 -17.63 -5.60
C GLY A 290 -32.03 -18.36 -5.84
N VAL A 291 -33.12 -17.67 -5.48
CA VAL A 291 -34.48 -18.17 -5.58
C VAL A 291 -35.34 -17.20 -6.40
N VAL A 292 -36.09 -17.72 -7.36
CA VAL A 292 -37.14 -16.99 -8.07
C VAL A 292 -38.48 -17.69 -7.89
N GLU A 293 -39.54 -16.95 -7.60
CA GLU A 293 -40.89 -17.45 -7.39
C GLU A 293 -41.78 -17.13 -8.58
N LYS A 294 -42.58 -18.09 -9.05
CA LYS A 294 -43.65 -17.84 -10.02
C LYS A 294 -44.82 -18.77 -9.77
N ASP A 295 -46.03 -18.21 -9.74
CA ASP A 295 -47.27 -18.96 -9.50
C ASP A 295 -47.21 -19.81 -8.21
N SER A 296 -46.65 -19.22 -7.14
CA SER A 296 -46.39 -19.87 -5.84
C SER A 296 -45.45 -21.09 -5.90
N VAL A 297 -44.66 -21.21 -6.96
CA VAL A 297 -43.59 -22.21 -7.10
C VAL A 297 -42.24 -21.52 -7.04
N ASN A 298 -41.36 -22.02 -6.16
CA ASN A 298 -39.98 -21.56 -6.07
C ASN A 298 -39.08 -22.35 -7.02
N TYR A 299 -38.14 -21.64 -7.62
CA TYR A 299 -37.06 -22.18 -8.42
C TYR A 299 -35.73 -21.74 -7.80
N THR A 300 -34.84 -22.67 -7.54
CA THR A 300 -33.44 -22.37 -7.19
C THR A 300 -32.62 -22.32 -8.47
N PHE A 301 -31.64 -21.41 -8.53
CA PHE A 301 -30.74 -21.30 -9.67
C PHE A 301 -29.31 -21.07 -9.23
N SER A 302 -28.36 -21.43 -10.10
CA SER A 302 -26.98 -20.97 -10.07
C SER A 302 -26.50 -20.60 -11.47
N ILE A 303 -25.67 -19.57 -11.59
CA ILE A 303 -25.16 -19.00 -12.85
C ILE A 303 -23.65 -18.83 -12.67
N ASN A 304 -22.87 -19.36 -13.61
CA ASN A 304 -21.43 -19.15 -13.64
C ASN A 304 -21.15 -17.66 -13.83
N ALA A 305 -20.44 -17.04 -12.89
CA ALA A 305 -20.22 -15.61 -12.88
C ALA A 305 -19.34 -15.15 -14.02
N ILE A 306 -18.45 -15.99 -14.56
CA ILE A 306 -17.55 -15.63 -15.65
C ILE A 306 -18.28 -15.65 -16.99
N THR A 307 -19.02 -16.72 -17.24
CA THR A 307 -19.57 -17.03 -18.56
C THR A 307 -21.04 -16.63 -18.73
N GLY A 308 -21.75 -16.33 -17.65
CA GLY A 308 -23.20 -16.07 -17.70
C GLY A 308 -24.05 -17.32 -17.95
N ASN A 309 -23.45 -18.50 -17.97
CA ASN A 309 -24.17 -19.74 -18.20
C ASN A 309 -24.92 -20.18 -16.94
N ILE A 310 -26.19 -20.54 -17.08
CA ILE A 310 -26.96 -21.17 -16.00
C ILE A 310 -26.35 -22.55 -15.73
N ILE A 311 -25.82 -22.74 -14.53
CA ILE A 311 -25.25 -24.02 -14.06
C ILE A 311 -26.38 -24.92 -13.54
N SER A 312 -27.28 -24.39 -12.71
CA SER A 312 -28.41 -25.14 -12.16
C SER A 312 -29.71 -24.35 -12.22
N TRP A 313 -30.83 -25.08 -12.38
CA TRP A 313 -32.19 -24.55 -12.36
C TRP A 313 -33.16 -25.64 -11.92
N GLU A 314 -33.60 -25.60 -10.66
CA GLU A 314 -34.42 -26.66 -10.07
C GLU A 314 -35.79 -26.11 -9.64
N LYS A 315 -36.84 -26.91 -9.86
CA LYS A 315 -38.23 -26.56 -9.53
C LYS A 315 -38.65 -27.38 -8.30
N GLY A 316 -39.01 -26.72 -7.19
CA GLY A 316 -39.34 -27.43 -5.94
C GLY A 316 -40.39 -26.74 -5.08
N ALA A 317 -41.39 -27.50 -4.65
CA ALA A 317 -42.27 -27.18 -3.53
C ALA A 317 -41.53 -27.50 -2.22
N VAL A 318 -41.77 -26.72 -1.17
CA VAL A 318 -41.12 -26.90 0.14
C VAL A 318 -41.49 -28.27 0.73
N GLU A 319 -40.55 -29.22 0.72
CA GLU A 319 -40.07 -29.99 1.90
C GLU A 319 -38.94 -30.99 1.51
N ASN A 320 -37.77 -30.78 2.13
CA ASN A 320 -36.60 -31.64 2.38
C ASN A 320 -36.02 -32.62 1.33
N SER A 321 -34.73 -32.35 1.02
CA SER A 321 -33.72 -33.16 0.32
C SER A 321 -33.86 -33.20 -1.21
N SER A 322 -33.02 -32.54 -2.01
CA SER A 322 -31.55 -32.59 -1.98
C SER A 322 -30.87 -31.30 -2.46
N THR A 323 -30.81 -30.27 -1.62
CA THR A 323 -29.57 -29.48 -1.56
C THR A 323 -28.65 -30.25 -0.63
N LYS A 324 -27.44 -30.61 -1.09
CA LYS A 324 -26.45 -31.27 -0.23
C LYS A 324 -26.15 -30.42 1.02
N TYR A 325 -26.45 -29.13 0.97
CA TYR A 325 -26.23 -28.17 2.04
C TYR A 325 -27.50 -27.38 2.43
N ILE A 326 -27.63 -27.00 3.70
CA ILE A 326 -28.55 -26.00 4.22
C ILE A 326 -28.25 -24.64 3.60
N THR A 327 -29.21 -23.71 3.63
CA THR A 327 -29.01 -22.37 3.06
C THR A 327 -28.31 -21.43 4.06
N LEU A 328 -27.67 -20.37 3.57
CA LEU A 328 -27.11 -19.30 4.40
C LEU A 328 -28.17 -18.73 5.37
N GLU A 329 -29.39 -18.48 4.90
CA GLU A 329 -30.49 -18.00 5.75
C GLU A 329 -30.87 -19.02 6.84
N LYS A 330 -30.74 -20.32 6.55
CA LYS A 330 -30.93 -21.37 7.54
C LYS A 330 -29.78 -21.36 8.56
N ALA A 331 -28.53 -21.19 8.12
CA ALA A 331 -27.36 -21.05 8.99
C ALA A 331 -27.46 -19.82 9.90
N LYS A 332 -27.79 -18.64 9.34
CA LYS A 332 -28.10 -17.42 10.11
C LYS A 332 -29.20 -17.66 11.16
N SER A 333 -30.29 -18.32 10.77
CA SER A 333 -31.36 -18.66 11.71
C SER A 333 -30.92 -19.64 12.80
N ILE A 334 -29.93 -20.49 12.55
CA ILE A 334 -29.36 -21.41 13.55
C ILE A 334 -28.48 -20.62 14.53
N ALA A 335 -27.58 -19.77 14.04
CA ALA A 335 -26.72 -18.91 14.88
C ALA A 335 -27.55 -17.96 15.77
N LEU A 336 -28.49 -17.21 15.18
CA LEU A 336 -29.41 -16.33 15.93
C LEU A 336 -30.36 -17.07 16.86
N GLY A 337 -30.59 -18.37 16.61
CA GLY A 337 -31.32 -19.24 17.53
C GLY A 337 -30.57 -19.44 18.85
N LYS A 338 -29.23 -19.43 18.82
CA LYS A 338 -28.37 -19.58 19.99
C LYS A 338 -28.14 -18.25 20.71
N VAL A 339 -28.00 -17.14 19.96
CA VAL A 339 -27.92 -15.79 20.53
C VAL A 339 -28.98 -14.88 19.90
N PRO A 340 -30.20 -14.86 20.46
CA PRO A 340 -31.27 -14.02 19.94
C PRO A 340 -30.90 -12.53 20.01
N ASN A 341 -31.24 -11.80 18.94
CA ASN A 341 -30.98 -10.36 18.76
C ASN A 341 -29.49 -9.98 18.66
N ALA A 342 -28.58 -10.90 18.36
CA ALA A 342 -27.21 -10.56 17.96
C ALA A 342 -27.18 -9.97 16.54
N ASN A 343 -26.16 -9.16 16.24
CA ASN A 343 -25.87 -8.67 14.90
C ASN A 343 -24.82 -9.58 14.26
N ILE A 344 -25.18 -10.32 13.20
CA ILE A 344 -24.20 -11.09 12.41
C ILE A 344 -23.39 -10.11 11.57
N THR A 345 -22.09 -10.06 11.79
CA THR A 345 -21.13 -9.23 11.05
C THR A 345 -20.60 -9.95 9.82
N LYS A 346 -20.40 -11.27 9.91
CA LYS A 346 -19.87 -12.08 8.81
C LYS A 346 -20.49 -13.47 8.84
N ILE A 347 -20.76 -14.03 7.66
CA ILE A 347 -21.07 -15.45 7.51
C ILE A 347 -20.73 -15.91 6.09
N LYS A 348 -19.74 -16.80 5.98
CA LYS A 348 -19.19 -17.32 4.72
C LYS A 348 -19.45 -18.82 4.60
N PHE A 349 -19.55 -19.32 3.38
CA PHE A 349 -19.64 -20.77 3.10
C PHE A 349 -18.27 -21.23 2.64
N GLU A 350 -17.68 -22.17 3.36
CA GLU A 350 -16.29 -22.59 3.14
C GLU A 350 -16.14 -24.11 3.21
N TYR A 351 -14.96 -24.59 2.81
CA TYR A 351 -14.57 -25.99 2.94
C TYR A 351 -13.42 -26.11 3.95
N ASP A 352 -13.75 -26.49 5.18
CA ASP A 352 -12.76 -26.81 6.21
C ASP A 352 -12.50 -28.32 6.23
N ASP A 353 -11.23 -28.75 6.08
CA ASP A 353 -10.82 -30.16 6.02
C ASP A 353 -11.67 -31.06 5.08
N GLY A 354 -12.13 -30.47 3.95
CA GLY A 354 -12.99 -31.16 2.97
C GLY A 354 -14.46 -31.29 3.38
N ARG A 355 -14.88 -30.61 4.45
CA ARG A 355 -16.24 -30.50 4.95
C ARG A 355 -16.80 -29.12 4.62
N ALA A 356 -17.99 -29.07 4.03
CA ALA A 356 -18.67 -27.80 3.80
C ALA A 356 -19.23 -27.25 5.12
N VAL A 357 -18.86 -26.01 5.45
CA VAL A 357 -19.27 -25.31 6.68
C VAL A 357 -19.76 -23.90 6.36
N TYR A 358 -20.54 -23.34 7.27
CA TYR A 358 -20.83 -21.91 7.35
C TYR A 358 -20.09 -21.35 8.56
N GLU A 359 -19.00 -20.65 8.31
CA GLU A 359 -18.24 -19.92 9.33
C GLU A 359 -18.81 -18.50 9.45
N GLY A 360 -18.97 -17.99 10.66
CA GLY A 360 -19.50 -16.65 10.85
C GLY A 360 -19.21 -16.07 12.22
N GLU A 361 -19.31 -14.75 12.26
CA GLU A 361 -19.03 -13.90 13.41
C GLU A 361 -20.30 -13.10 13.71
N MET A 362 -20.61 -12.90 14.99
CA MET A 362 -21.70 -12.02 15.39
C MET A 362 -21.40 -11.35 16.73
N TYR A 363 -21.98 -10.18 16.93
CA TYR A 363 -21.81 -9.42 18.16
C TYR A 363 -23.12 -9.24 18.90
N LYS A 364 -23.04 -9.28 20.24
CA LYS A 364 -24.12 -8.85 21.12
C LYS A 364 -23.56 -8.28 22.41
N GLU A 365 -23.84 -6.99 22.64
CA GLU A 365 -23.30 -6.24 23.76
C GLU A 365 -21.75 -6.24 23.69
N ASN A 366 -21.06 -6.74 24.71
CA ASN A 366 -19.59 -6.75 24.78
C ASN A 366 -18.98 -8.12 24.42
N PHE A 367 -19.72 -8.95 23.68
CA PHE A 367 -19.30 -10.29 23.32
C PHE A 367 -19.27 -10.45 21.80
N GLU A 368 -18.14 -10.94 21.32
CA GLU A 368 -17.98 -11.51 19.99
C GLU A 368 -18.25 -13.02 20.06
N TYR A 369 -18.87 -13.54 19.00
CA TYR A 369 -19.22 -14.94 18.89
C TYR A 369 -18.80 -15.44 17.52
N ASP A 370 -17.83 -16.35 17.52
CA ASP A 370 -17.40 -17.05 16.33
C ASP A 370 -18.07 -18.41 16.31
N PHE A 371 -18.56 -18.79 15.14
CA PHE A 371 -19.29 -20.04 14.99
C PHE A 371 -19.05 -20.68 13.65
N GLU A 372 -19.03 -22.00 13.67
CA GLU A 372 -19.11 -22.82 12.47
C GLU A 372 -20.37 -23.67 12.50
N ILE A 373 -21.04 -23.76 11.35
CA ILE A 373 -22.22 -24.59 11.16
C ILE A 373 -21.98 -25.54 9.99
N ASP A 374 -22.00 -26.84 10.25
CA ASP A 374 -21.94 -27.87 9.21
C ASP A 374 -23.01 -27.62 8.15
N ALA A 375 -22.56 -27.38 6.92
CA ALA A 375 -23.44 -26.96 5.88
C ALA A 375 -24.36 -28.10 5.41
N VAL A 376 -24.08 -29.38 5.66
CA VAL A 376 -24.96 -30.49 5.26
C VAL A 376 -26.12 -30.70 6.25
N THR A 377 -25.80 -30.60 7.53
CA THR A 377 -26.65 -31.04 8.64
C THR A 377 -27.25 -29.87 9.42
N GLY A 378 -26.63 -28.69 9.35
CA GLY A 378 -26.98 -27.53 10.16
C GLY A 378 -26.58 -27.65 11.63
N ASN A 379 -25.68 -28.59 11.96
CA ASN A 379 -25.13 -28.69 13.30
C ASN A 379 -24.07 -27.62 13.50
N ILE A 380 -24.11 -26.91 14.63
CA ILE A 380 -23.00 -26.06 15.06
C ILE A 380 -21.82 -26.97 15.38
N THR A 381 -20.70 -26.79 14.68
CA THR A 381 -19.48 -27.59 14.82
C THR A 381 -18.48 -26.93 15.72
N ASP A 382 -18.45 -25.59 15.68
CA ASP A 382 -17.62 -24.79 16.55
C ASP A 382 -18.38 -23.58 17.07
N TRP A 383 -18.02 -23.15 18.28
CA TRP A 383 -18.64 -22.02 18.94
C TRP A 383 -17.74 -21.45 20.03
N ASP A 384 -17.13 -20.31 19.73
CA ASP A 384 -16.32 -19.56 20.66
C ASP A 384 -17.03 -18.27 21.07
N VAL A 385 -16.69 -17.79 22.27
CA VAL A 385 -17.26 -16.59 22.85
C VAL A 385 -16.14 -15.81 23.49
N ASP A 386 -15.81 -14.69 22.87
CA ASP A 386 -14.82 -13.76 23.40
C ASP A 386 -15.56 -12.63 24.13
N GLY A 387 -15.46 -12.66 25.45
CA GLY A 387 -15.96 -11.60 26.32
C GLY A 387 -14.85 -10.61 26.62
N TYR A 388 -15.10 -9.32 26.39
CA TYR A 388 -14.24 -8.27 26.91
C TYR A 388 -14.30 -8.26 28.45
N ASP A 389 -13.36 -8.96 29.09
CA ASP A 389 -12.93 -8.76 30.49
C ASP A 389 -11.56 -9.45 30.69
N ASP A 390 -10.53 -8.93 30.03
CA ASP A 390 -9.24 -8.56 30.64
C ASP A 390 -8.40 -7.82 29.58
N TRP A 391 -8.10 -6.55 29.84
CA TRP A 391 -7.06 -5.81 29.15
C TRP A 391 -5.71 -6.52 29.37
N HIS A 392 -5.07 -7.00 28.30
CA HIS A 392 -3.65 -6.76 28.01
C HIS A 392 -3.25 -7.36 26.66
N ASP A 393 -2.66 -6.49 25.84
CA ASP A 393 -1.65 -6.75 24.80
C ASP A 393 -2.10 -7.52 23.55
N ASP A 394 -2.59 -6.76 22.56
CA ASP A 394 -2.08 -6.75 21.18
C ASP A 394 -2.99 -5.84 20.32
N TYR A 395 -2.87 -4.53 20.53
CA TYR A 395 -3.21 -3.55 19.50
C TYR A 395 -1.95 -2.77 19.22
N ASP A 396 -1.38 -3.09 18.06
CA ASP A 396 -0.25 -2.41 17.44
C ASP A 396 -0.67 -0.95 17.18
N ASP A 397 -0.01 -0.06 17.90
CA ASP A 397 -0.25 1.38 17.95
C ASP A 397 0.14 2.03 16.60
N LYS A 398 -0.85 2.51 15.86
CA LYS A 398 -0.65 3.59 14.88
C LYS A 398 -1.81 4.60 14.93
N TYR A 399 -1.46 5.76 15.48
CA TYR A 399 -2.16 7.06 15.46
C TYR A 399 -3.51 7.09 16.20
N ASP A 400 -3.84 8.06 17.03
CA ASP A 400 -3.28 9.34 17.44
C ASP A 400 -4.16 9.76 18.64
N ASP A 401 -3.64 10.42 19.68
CA ASP A 401 -4.34 11.60 20.22
C ASP A 401 -3.56 12.29 21.34
N ASP A 402 -3.30 13.55 21.09
CA ASP A 402 -3.13 14.58 22.09
C ASP A 402 -4.35 14.62 23.05
N TYR A 403 -4.11 14.75 24.36
CA TYR A 403 -4.62 15.89 25.15
C TYR A 403 -4.15 15.85 26.63
N TYR A 404 -3.42 16.90 26.98
CA TYR A 404 -3.27 17.60 28.28
C TYR A 404 -3.75 16.94 29.59
N ASP A 405 -2.85 16.89 30.57
CA ASP A 405 -3.15 17.45 31.90
C ASP A 405 -1.97 18.27 32.46
N ASP A 406 -2.33 19.46 32.91
CA ASP A 406 -1.50 20.52 33.48
C ASP A 406 -0.85 20.08 34.81
N ASP A 407 0.39 20.50 35.08
CA ASP A 407 0.62 21.57 36.08
C ASP A 407 2.12 21.88 36.34
N TYR A 408 2.41 23.19 36.21
CA TYR A 408 3.40 24.00 36.93
C TYR A 408 4.90 24.07 36.51
N ASP A 409 5.15 25.02 35.59
CA ASP A 409 5.94 26.27 35.77
C ASP A 409 7.35 26.14 36.41
N ASP A 410 8.41 26.21 35.59
CA ASP A 410 9.58 27.02 35.94
C ASP A 410 10.28 27.62 34.70
N TYR A 411 10.57 28.90 34.85
CA TYR A 411 11.12 29.81 33.87
C TYR A 411 12.64 29.56 33.73
N TYR A 412 13.07 28.84 32.69
CA TYR A 412 14.49 28.80 32.32
C TYR A 412 14.75 29.31 30.90
N THR A 413 15.40 30.47 30.89
CA THR A 413 16.11 31.07 29.75
C THR A 413 16.87 30.02 28.94
N VAL A 414 16.56 29.96 27.64
CA VAL A 414 17.26 29.14 26.64
C VAL A 414 18.75 29.52 26.61
N SER A 415 19.56 28.72 27.30
CA SER A 415 20.97 28.58 26.99
C SER A 415 21.04 27.61 25.82
N SER A 416 21.45 28.12 24.66
CA SER A 416 21.72 27.35 23.44
C SER A 416 22.76 26.26 23.73
N THR A 417 22.30 25.07 24.10
CA THR A 417 23.17 23.91 24.29
C THR A 417 23.33 23.26 22.93
N SER A 418 24.51 23.45 22.33
CA SER A 418 24.88 22.79 21.08
C SER A 418 25.16 21.33 21.38
N TYR A 419 24.36 20.41 20.84
CA TYR A 419 24.65 18.98 20.85
C TYR A 419 25.69 18.64 19.78
N LYS A 420 26.37 17.51 19.97
CA LYS A 420 27.28 16.90 19.02
C LYS A 420 26.49 16.23 17.92
N THR A 421 27.03 16.26 16.72
CA THR A 421 26.39 15.60 15.58
C THR A 421 26.56 14.08 15.65
N TYR A 422 25.69 13.35 14.95
CA TYR A 422 25.83 11.90 14.74
C TYR A 422 27.25 11.53 14.28
N ASP A 423 27.84 12.26 13.33
CA ASP A 423 29.20 11.99 12.84
C ASP A 423 30.27 12.13 13.92
N GLU A 424 30.13 13.12 14.81
CA GLU A 424 31.02 13.27 15.96
C GLU A 424 30.87 12.09 16.92
N ILE A 425 29.64 11.64 17.19
CA ILE A 425 29.34 10.50 18.07
C ILE A 425 29.85 9.20 17.45
N LYS A 426 29.55 8.94 16.18
CA LYS A 426 30.07 7.82 15.38
C LYS A 426 31.59 7.77 15.43
N SER A 427 32.25 8.92 15.28
CA SER A 427 33.71 9.01 15.40
C SER A 427 34.21 8.67 16.81
N ILE A 428 33.49 9.10 17.85
CA ILE A 428 33.81 8.80 19.26
C ILE A 428 33.72 7.29 19.52
N VAL A 429 32.64 6.64 19.08
CA VAL A 429 32.39 5.21 19.38
C VAL A 429 33.26 4.28 18.52
N LEU A 430 33.49 4.61 17.25
CA LEU A 430 34.41 3.86 16.38
C LEU A 430 35.88 4.00 16.79
N ALA A 431 36.26 5.06 17.50
CA ALA A 431 37.59 5.14 18.11
C ALA A 431 37.82 4.05 19.16
N LYS A 432 36.75 3.57 19.82
CA LYS A 432 36.78 2.48 20.80
C LYS A 432 36.70 1.10 20.17
N VAL A 433 36.05 0.98 19.01
CA VAL A 433 35.99 -0.24 18.20
C VAL A 433 36.57 -0.01 16.80
N PRO A 434 37.90 0.14 16.65
CA PRO A 434 38.50 0.35 15.33
C PRO A 434 38.17 -0.81 14.38
N GLY A 435 37.59 -0.47 13.23
CA GLY A 435 37.15 -1.45 12.22
C GLY A 435 35.85 -2.16 12.56
N GLY A 436 35.08 -1.69 13.55
CA GLY A 436 33.68 -2.06 13.73
C GLY A 436 32.75 -1.28 12.79
N THR A 437 31.53 -1.77 12.64
CA THR A 437 30.45 -1.15 11.88
C THR A 437 29.36 -0.72 12.83
N VAL A 438 29.07 0.58 12.90
CA VAL A 438 27.88 1.08 13.63
C VAL A 438 26.64 0.62 12.90
N LYS A 439 25.70 0.03 13.65
CA LYS A 439 24.41 -0.46 13.15
C LYS A 439 23.33 0.57 13.31
N GLU A 440 23.32 1.25 14.45
CA GLU A 440 22.29 2.19 14.82
C GLU A 440 22.90 3.26 15.72
N ILE A 441 22.42 4.51 15.60
CA ILE A 441 22.59 5.54 16.63
C ILE A 441 21.31 6.38 16.68
N GLU A 442 20.63 6.37 17.80
CA GLU A 442 19.41 7.13 18.06
C GLU A 442 19.69 8.26 19.05
N PHE A 443 18.95 9.36 18.94
CA PHE A 443 19.01 10.47 19.89
C PHE A 443 17.86 10.36 20.88
N ASP A 444 18.17 10.37 22.18
CA ASP A 444 17.18 10.16 23.23
C ASP A 444 17.44 11.07 24.46
N TYR A 445 16.53 11.03 25.44
CA TYR A 445 16.62 11.70 26.72
C TYR A 445 16.56 10.70 27.88
N ASP A 446 17.71 10.37 28.45
CA ASP A 446 17.82 9.53 29.64
C ASP A 446 17.91 10.42 30.91
N ASP A 447 16.95 10.26 31.84
CA ASP A 447 16.80 11.10 33.04
C ASP A 447 16.83 12.62 32.74
N GLY A 448 16.21 13.02 31.63
CA GLY A 448 16.19 14.42 31.16
C GLY A 448 17.53 14.94 30.62
N LYS A 449 18.47 14.06 30.29
CA LYS A 449 19.74 14.41 29.63
C LYS A 449 19.74 13.90 28.20
N ALA A 450 20.03 14.80 27.26
CA ALA A 450 20.22 14.42 25.86
C ALA A 450 21.41 13.45 25.72
N VAL A 451 21.15 12.28 25.12
CA VAL A 451 22.10 11.20 24.87
C VAL A 451 21.95 10.68 23.44
N TYR A 452 22.98 9.97 22.99
CA TYR A 452 22.93 9.13 21.81
C TYR A 452 23.14 7.68 22.23
N GLU A 453 22.22 6.81 21.87
CA GLU A 453 22.26 5.37 22.15
C GLU A 453 22.51 4.63 20.84
N GLY A 454 23.17 3.46 20.86
CA GLY A 454 23.41 2.74 19.61
C GLY A 454 24.31 1.52 19.74
N GLU A 455 24.49 0.85 18.60
CA GLU A 455 25.08 -0.48 18.50
C GLU A 455 26.24 -0.51 17.49
N ILE A 456 27.34 -1.21 17.81
CA ILE A 456 28.43 -1.52 16.88
C ILE A 456 28.58 -3.04 16.77
N ARG A 457 28.70 -3.56 15.54
CA ARG A 457 29.17 -4.93 15.30
C ARG A 457 30.62 -5.00 14.85
N LYS A 458 31.36 -5.99 15.36
CA LYS A 458 32.69 -6.36 14.86
C LYS A 458 32.93 -7.87 14.96
N GLY A 459 32.75 -8.57 13.85
CA GLY A 459 32.74 -10.04 13.87
C GLY A 459 31.49 -10.53 14.60
N ASN A 460 31.66 -11.42 15.57
CA ASN A 460 30.57 -11.93 16.42
C ASN A 460 30.46 -11.17 17.75
N MET A 461 30.91 -9.92 17.78
CA MET A 461 30.81 -9.06 18.96
C MET A 461 29.89 -7.90 18.64
N GLU A 462 28.95 -7.68 19.54
CA GLU A 462 28.04 -6.55 19.60
C GLU A 462 28.48 -5.61 20.73
N TYR A 463 28.39 -4.30 20.49
CA TYR A 463 28.71 -3.28 21.48
C TYR A 463 27.59 -2.26 21.53
N GLU A 464 26.84 -2.26 22.62
CA GLU A 464 25.88 -1.21 22.93
C GLU A 464 26.59 -0.05 23.62
N PHE A 465 26.18 1.17 23.33
CA PHE A 465 26.74 2.37 23.94
C PHE A 465 25.69 3.45 24.19
N LYS A 466 25.97 4.29 25.19
CA LYS A 466 25.28 5.56 25.43
C LYS A 466 26.29 6.69 25.49
N VAL A 467 26.08 7.79 24.79
CA VAL A 467 27.00 8.94 24.73
C VAL A 467 26.27 10.23 25.04
N ASN A 468 26.81 11.05 25.94
CA ASN A 468 26.26 12.36 26.24
C ASN A 468 26.25 13.25 25.00
N ALA A 469 25.06 13.71 24.58
CA ALA A 469 24.93 14.47 23.34
C ALA A 469 25.61 15.85 23.40
N THR A 470 25.79 16.46 24.56
CA THR A 470 26.41 17.81 24.64
C THR A 470 27.93 17.77 24.54
N ASN A 471 28.56 16.75 25.14
CA ASN A 471 30.02 16.73 25.30
C ASN A 471 30.72 15.49 24.73
N GLY A 472 29.98 14.48 24.27
CA GLY A 472 30.52 13.27 23.65
C GLY A 472 31.13 12.27 24.64
N THR A 473 30.85 12.43 25.93
CA THR A 473 31.31 11.48 26.94
C THR A 473 30.52 10.19 26.83
N ILE A 474 31.19 9.05 26.66
CA ILE A 474 30.54 7.73 26.72
C ILE A 474 30.07 7.50 28.16
N ILE A 475 28.76 7.39 28.33
CA ILE A 475 28.05 7.16 29.59
C ILE A 475 27.98 5.67 29.88
N GLU A 476 27.64 4.88 28.87
CA GLU A 476 27.44 3.43 28.97
C GLU A 476 28.15 2.71 27.82
N TRP A 477 28.59 1.49 28.10
CA TRP A 477 29.29 0.67 27.13
C TRP A 477 29.22 -0.79 27.55
N GLU A 478 28.47 -1.59 26.79
CA GLU A 478 28.36 -3.03 26.98
C GLU A 478 28.98 -3.75 25.77
N ALA A 479 29.33 -5.02 25.95
CA ALA A 479 30.02 -5.79 24.92
C ALA A 479 29.67 -7.26 25.07
N ASP A 480 28.84 -7.76 24.16
CA ASP A 480 28.30 -9.10 24.19
C ASP A 480 28.64 -9.90 22.93
N TYR A 481 28.55 -11.22 23.05
CA TYR A 481 28.68 -12.10 21.90
C TYR A 481 27.31 -12.24 21.25
N ASP A 482 27.26 -11.92 19.96
CA ASP A 482 26.09 -12.13 19.12
C ASP A 482 26.02 -13.64 18.82
N ASP A 483 25.04 -14.35 19.42
CA ASP A 483 24.94 -15.82 19.48
C ASP A 483 24.56 -16.49 18.15
#